data_AF-A0A2G6NDM2-F1
#
_entry.id   AF-A0A2G6NDM2-F1
#
_cell.length_a   1.000
_cell.length_b   1.000
_cell.length_c   1.000
_cell.angle_alpha   90.00
_cell.angle_beta   90.00
_cell.angle_gamma   90.00
#
_symmetry.space_group_name_H-M   'P 1'
#
loop_
_entity.id
_entity.type
_entity.pdbx_description
1 polymer ?
#
loop_
_entity_poly.entity_id
_entity_poly.type
_entity_poly.pdbx_seq_one_letter_code
_entity_poly.pdbx_strand_id
1 'polypeptide(L)'
;MPKPEAQAAADPEAAEPEKGASWYRHRNLLGLILFCALFVGGFAIHGNLGLYFNLAGLMIILGGIFGAAVISFRLDRLMLVCRVLKSSFRKKVTEPEDIVEVLVDLSLKSKFHGLLSLEADGAETTVIFLRRALGFLVDGYPESQMRELLNTEMVFFRLRRDEIERVLIALADFSPSFGLVGSVVGLIGMLAGIGDTAIILKTIPVALTSTLYGIIFANFVFLPLAAHLRELTNRELLLQKMIMEGVIAIGSDLHPRILEEQLKSFLTPSSRDVKLVSIERIREKFQIQPSDMSRMADATESSSEESEGMMLKQHKGAADTDGNNH
;
A
#
# COMPACT_ATOMS: atom_id res chain seq x y z
N MET A 1 -45.09 27.41 -33.96
CA MET A 1 -43.77 27.22 -34.61
C MET A 1 -43.15 28.59 -34.82
N PRO A 2 -41.84 28.85 -34.61
CA PRO A 2 -40.86 28.21 -33.72
C PRO A 2 -40.14 29.20 -32.74
N LYS A 3 -39.58 28.63 -31.67
CA LYS A 3 -38.46 29.02 -30.75
C LYS A 3 -38.33 30.45 -30.19
N PRO A 4 -38.04 30.53 -28.88
CA PRO A 4 -36.90 31.31 -28.42
C PRO A 4 -35.88 30.48 -27.63
N GLU A 5 -34.68 31.04 -27.61
CA GLU A 5 -33.41 30.54 -27.11
C GLU A 5 -33.46 30.15 -25.62
N ALA A 6 -33.06 28.90 -25.33
CA ALA A 6 -32.61 28.52 -24.01
C ALA A 6 -31.08 28.38 -24.07
N GLN A 7 -30.39 29.40 -23.57
CA GLN A 7 -28.98 29.31 -23.21
C GLN A 7 -28.86 28.24 -22.12
N ALA A 8 -28.23 27.12 -22.49
CA ALA A 8 -27.78 26.11 -21.56
C ALA A 8 -26.68 26.75 -20.69
N ALA A 9 -27.02 26.97 -19.41
CA ALA A 9 -26.03 27.18 -18.37
C ALA A 9 -25.17 25.91 -18.30
N ALA A 10 -23.87 26.08 -18.57
CA ALA A 10 -22.88 25.03 -18.39
C ALA A 10 -22.68 24.80 -16.89
N ASP A 11 -23.06 23.63 -16.40
CA ASP A 11 -22.56 23.08 -15.14
C ASP A 11 -21.05 22.83 -15.27
N PRO A 12 -20.20 23.43 -14.42
CA PRO A 12 -18.79 23.10 -14.35
C PRO A 12 -18.58 22.05 -13.26
N GLU A 13 -19.15 20.86 -13.41
CA GLU A 13 -18.87 19.73 -12.51
C GLU A 13 -18.57 18.47 -13.33
N ALA A 14 -17.58 18.58 -14.20
CA ALA A 14 -17.02 17.45 -14.90
C ALA A 14 -15.49 17.42 -14.75
N ALA A 15 -15.03 16.29 -14.21
CA ALA A 15 -13.65 15.79 -14.15
C ALA A 15 -12.75 16.38 -13.04
N GLU A 16 -12.93 15.90 -11.81
CA GLU A 16 -11.77 15.76 -10.91
C GLU A 16 -10.88 14.60 -11.42
N PRO A 17 -9.54 14.72 -11.41
CA PRO A 17 -8.67 13.75 -12.09
C PRO A 17 -8.36 12.55 -11.18
N GLU A 18 -8.33 11.34 -11.76
CA GLU A 18 -7.75 10.10 -11.21
C GLU A 18 -6.29 10.30 -10.72
N LYS A 19 -6.10 10.92 -9.55
CA LYS A 19 -4.76 11.29 -9.04
C LYS A 19 -4.06 10.18 -8.24
N GLY A 20 -4.77 9.16 -7.75
CA GLY A 20 -4.21 8.09 -6.91
C GLY A 20 -3.34 7.08 -7.68
N ALA A 21 -3.94 6.40 -8.67
CA ALA A 21 -3.30 5.27 -9.36
C ALA A 21 -2.13 5.67 -10.28
N SER A 22 -2.20 6.87 -10.89
CA SER A 22 -1.11 7.38 -11.73
C SER A 22 0.13 7.65 -10.88
N TRP A 23 0.00 8.31 -9.73
CA TRP A 23 1.11 8.85 -8.96
C TRP A 23 2.07 7.76 -8.44
N TYR A 24 1.57 6.58 -8.04
CA TYR A 24 2.41 5.48 -7.55
C TYR A 24 3.31 4.86 -8.64
N ARG A 25 2.79 4.66 -9.86
CA ARG A 25 3.61 4.16 -10.98
C ARG A 25 4.71 5.16 -11.35
N HIS A 26 4.41 6.46 -11.26
CA HIS A 26 5.39 7.50 -11.49
C HIS A 26 6.48 7.50 -10.41
N ARG A 27 6.18 7.20 -9.13
CA ARG A 27 7.18 7.19 -8.06
C ARG A 27 8.29 6.16 -8.23
N ASN A 28 7.97 4.91 -8.55
CA ASN A 28 8.98 3.86 -8.73
C ASN A 28 9.85 4.15 -9.97
N LEU A 29 9.24 4.67 -11.03
CA LEU A 29 9.94 5.10 -12.23
C LEU A 29 10.79 6.35 -11.98
N LEU A 30 10.28 7.32 -11.21
CA LEU A 30 10.99 8.55 -10.83
C LEU A 30 12.18 8.24 -9.92
N GLY A 31 12.04 7.31 -8.98
CA GLY A 31 13.13 6.83 -8.14
C GLY A 31 14.22 6.14 -8.95
N LEU A 32 13.83 5.28 -9.90
CA LEU A 32 14.75 4.64 -10.85
C LEU A 32 15.48 5.69 -11.71
N ILE A 33 14.74 6.65 -12.27
CA ILE A 33 15.29 7.72 -13.12
C ILE A 33 16.23 8.64 -12.33
N LEU A 34 15.83 9.07 -11.13
CA LEU A 34 16.63 9.94 -10.28
C LEU A 34 17.96 9.27 -9.90
N PHE A 35 17.91 8.00 -9.51
CA PHE A 35 19.12 7.27 -9.17
C PHE A 35 20.00 6.99 -10.39
N CYS A 36 19.41 6.57 -11.52
CA CYS A 36 20.15 6.45 -12.79
C CYS A 36 20.81 7.79 -13.16
N ALA A 37 20.11 8.90 -13.02
CA ALA A 37 20.65 10.23 -13.32
C ALA A 37 21.81 10.61 -12.38
N LEU A 38 21.72 10.30 -11.08
CA LEU A 38 22.79 10.54 -10.12
C LEU A 38 24.01 9.64 -10.35
N PHE A 39 23.80 8.35 -10.63
CA PHE A 39 24.91 7.41 -10.93
C PHE A 39 25.58 7.73 -12.26
N VAL A 40 24.81 7.93 -13.33
CA VAL A 40 25.33 8.30 -14.65
C VAL A 40 25.96 9.69 -14.61
N GLY A 41 25.36 10.65 -13.88
CA GLY A 41 25.95 11.96 -13.62
C GLY A 41 27.29 11.85 -12.90
N GLY A 42 27.39 10.98 -11.88
CA GLY A 42 28.64 10.66 -11.19
C GLY A 42 29.71 10.11 -12.13
N PHE A 43 29.36 9.18 -13.03
CA PHE A 43 30.29 8.65 -14.04
C PHE A 43 30.68 9.69 -15.11
N ALA A 44 29.78 10.62 -15.44
CA ALA A 44 30.02 11.65 -16.44
C ALA A 44 30.99 12.74 -15.95
N ILE A 45 31.03 13.04 -14.65
CA ILE A 45 31.94 14.04 -14.07
C ILE A 45 33.42 13.72 -14.33
N HIS A 46 33.78 12.43 -14.40
CA HIS A 46 35.16 12.00 -14.68
C HIS A 46 35.46 11.73 -16.16
N GLY A 47 34.50 11.97 -17.07
CA GLY A 47 34.74 12.11 -18.51
C GLY A 47 35.05 10.83 -19.32
N ASN A 48 35.14 9.64 -18.70
CA ASN A 48 35.45 8.40 -19.42
C ASN A 48 34.51 7.25 -19.05
N LEU A 49 33.26 7.35 -19.49
CA LEU A 49 32.24 6.30 -19.31
C LEU A 49 32.67 4.94 -19.91
N GLY A 50 33.55 4.95 -20.92
CA GLY A 50 34.07 3.74 -21.56
C GLY A 50 34.87 2.83 -20.63
N LEU A 51 35.51 3.39 -19.59
CA LEU A 51 36.27 2.59 -18.61
C LEU A 51 35.38 1.74 -17.71
N TYR A 52 34.14 2.18 -17.49
CA TYR A 52 33.18 1.47 -16.64
C TYR A 52 32.41 0.40 -17.39
N PHE A 53 32.53 0.31 -18.73
CA PHE A 53 31.83 -0.68 -19.54
C PHE A 53 32.79 -1.79 -19.99
N ASN A 54 32.81 -2.89 -19.24
CA ASN A 54 33.63 -4.06 -19.52
C ASN A 54 32.75 -5.29 -19.79
N LEU A 55 32.73 -5.72 -21.05
CA LEU A 55 31.90 -6.85 -21.47
C LEU A 55 32.30 -8.17 -20.78
N ALA A 56 33.59 -8.40 -20.52
CA ALA A 56 34.06 -9.62 -19.87
C ALA A 56 33.57 -9.70 -18.42
N GLY A 57 33.68 -8.61 -17.65
CA GLY A 57 33.15 -8.56 -16.28
C GLY A 57 31.64 -8.76 -16.23
N LEU A 58 30.91 -8.17 -17.17
CA LEU A 58 29.45 -8.33 -17.28
C LEU A 58 29.05 -9.77 -17.61
N MET A 59 29.77 -10.45 -18.50
CA MET A 59 29.51 -11.87 -18.81
C MET A 59 29.77 -12.79 -17.62
N ILE A 60 30.83 -12.54 -16.83
CA ILE A 60 31.13 -13.34 -15.62
C ILE A 60 29.96 -13.23 -14.63
N ILE A 61 29.43 -12.03 -14.44
CA ILE A 61 28.38 -11.78 -13.45
C ILE A 61 27.03 -12.27 -13.92
N LEU A 62 26.61 -11.91 -15.13
CA LEU A 62 25.33 -12.38 -15.66
C LEU A 62 25.34 -13.91 -15.84
N GLY A 63 26.45 -14.48 -16.32
CA GLY A 63 26.63 -15.92 -16.44
C GLY A 63 26.61 -16.63 -15.08
N GLY A 64 27.26 -16.05 -14.08
CA GLY A 64 27.27 -16.55 -12.71
C GLY A 64 25.89 -16.50 -12.05
N ILE A 65 25.23 -15.34 -12.10
CA ILE A 65 23.87 -15.15 -11.58
C ILE A 65 22.90 -16.10 -12.29
N PHE A 66 22.93 -16.19 -13.62
CA PHE A 66 22.05 -17.07 -14.38
C PHE A 66 22.33 -18.56 -14.09
N GLY A 67 23.60 -18.96 -14.04
CA GLY A 67 23.99 -20.32 -13.69
C GLY A 67 23.52 -20.70 -12.28
N ALA A 68 23.76 -19.84 -11.29
CA ALA A 68 23.28 -20.03 -9.93
C ALA A 68 21.74 -20.07 -9.88
N ALA A 69 21.06 -19.21 -10.63
CA ALA A 69 19.60 -19.20 -10.70
C ALA A 69 19.03 -20.52 -11.21
N VAL A 70 19.61 -21.09 -12.28
CA VAL A 70 19.17 -22.36 -12.88
C VAL A 70 19.49 -23.55 -11.97
N ILE A 71 20.58 -23.48 -11.20
CA ILE A 71 20.92 -24.52 -10.21
C ILE A 71 19.99 -24.45 -8.98
N SER A 72 19.70 -23.24 -8.49
CA SER A 72 18.89 -23.03 -7.29
C SER A 72 17.38 -23.15 -7.54
N PHE A 73 16.90 -22.86 -8.76
CA PHE A 73 15.47 -22.80 -9.06
C PHE A 73 15.12 -23.50 -10.37
N ARG A 74 13.93 -24.12 -10.39
CA ARG A 74 13.35 -24.68 -11.62
C ARG A 74 13.14 -23.61 -12.69
N LEU A 75 13.39 -23.94 -13.96
CA LEU A 75 13.22 -23.03 -15.10
C LEU A 75 11.79 -22.45 -15.20
N ASP A 76 10.77 -23.25 -14.92
CA ASP A 76 9.37 -22.81 -14.92
C ASP A 76 9.13 -21.65 -13.94
N ARG A 77 9.81 -21.69 -12.79
CA ARG A 77 9.71 -20.68 -11.74
C ARG A 77 10.41 -19.38 -12.15
N LEU A 78 11.57 -19.48 -12.80
CA LEU A 78 12.27 -18.30 -13.34
C LEU A 78 11.41 -17.58 -14.40
N MET A 79 10.76 -18.34 -15.30
CA MET A 79 9.84 -17.74 -16.27
C MET A 79 8.61 -17.11 -15.61
N LEU A 80 8.07 -17.73 -14.55
CA LEU A 80 6.95 -17.18 -13.78
C LEU A 80 7.31 -15.85 -13.14
N VAL A 81 8.50 -15.73 -12.53
CA VAL A 81 8.99 -14.48 -11.93
C VAL A 81 8.99 -13.35 -12.95
N CYS A 82 9.56 -13.58 -14.14
CA CYS A 82 9.57 -12.58 -15.22
C CYS A 82 8.15 -12.17 -15.65
N ARG A 83 7.21 -13.12 -15.75
CA ARG A 83 5.82 -12.85 -16.13
C ARG A 83 5.09 -12.03 -15.06
N VAL A 84 5.22 -12.42 -13.78
CA VAL A 84 4.58 -11.73 -12.66
C VAL A 84 5.15 -10.33 -12.50
N LEU A 85 6.46 -10.17 -12.65
CA LEU A 85 7.11 -8.86 -12.61
C LEU A 85 6.57 -7.94 -13.72
N LYS A 86 6.50 -8.43 -14.97
CA LYS A 86 5.95 -7.67 -16.10
C LYS A 86 4.48 -7.30 -15.88
N SER A 87 3.69 -8.20 -15.29
CA SER A 87 2.29 -7.94 -14.95
C SER A 87 2.15 -6.89 -13.84
N SER A 88 3.00 -6.99 -12.81
CA SER A 88 3.03 -6.07 -11.66
C SER A 88 3.25 -4.62 -12.06
N PHE A 89 4.07 -4.35 -13.08
CA PHE A 89 4.25 -3.00 -13.62
C PHE A 89 3.09 -2.48 -14.49
N ARG A 90 2.24 -3.37 -15.00
CA ARG A 90 1.13 -3.03 -15.92
C ARG A 90 -0.22 -2.93 -15.22
N LYS A 91 -0.43 -3.68 -14.14
CA LYS A 91 -1.72 -3.78 -13.46
C LYS A 91 -2.06 -2.42 -12.80
N LYS A 92 -3.27 -1.91 -13.05
CA LYS A 92 -3.82 -0.81 -12.26
C LYS A 92 -4.07 -1.32 -10.84
N VAL A 93 -3.59 -0.57 -9.85
CA VAL A 93 -3.84 -0.87 -8.43
C VAL A 93 -5.25 -0.36 -8.13
N THR A 94 -6.14 -1.25 -7.70
CA THR A 94 -7.46 -0.86 -7.17
C THR A 94 -7.25 -0.22 -5.81
N GLU A 95 -7.85 0.94 -5.57
CA GLU A 95 -7.70 1.62 -4.29
C GLU A 95 -8.63 0.95 -3.26
N PRO A 96 -8.21 0.87 -1.98
CA PRO A 96 -9.04 0.36 -0.89
C PRO A 96 -10.41 1.03 -0.78
N GLU A 97 -10.48 2.32 -1.04
CA GLU A 97 -11.69 3.14 -0.96
C GLU A 97 -12.75 2.68 -1.97
N ASP A 98 -12.34 2.38 -3.21
CA ASP A 98 -13.22 1.85 -4.26
C ASP A 98 -13.88 0.52 -3.82
N ILE A 99 -13.12 -0.33 -3.12
CA ILE A 99 -13.64 -1.61 -2.60
C ILE A 99 -14.66 -1.38 -1.49
N VAL A 100 -14.47 -0.36 -0.63
CA VAL A 100 -15.46 -0.03 0.41
C VAL A 100 -16.78 0.38 -0.22
N GLU A 101 -16.75 1.27 -1.22
CA GLU A 101 -17.95 1.73 -1.93
C GLU A 101 -18.68 0.55 -2.58
N VAL A 102 -17.95 -0.29 -3.32
CA VAL A 102 -18.53 -1.49 -3.95
C VAL A 102 -19.18 -2.43 -2.91
N LEU A 103 -18.53 -2.66 -1.77
CA LEU A 103 -19.08 -3.56 -0.74
C LEU A 103 -20.32 -2.96 -0.04
N VAL A 104 -20.36 -1.65 0.16
CA VAL A 104 -21.53 -0.95 0.73
C VAL A 104 -22.70 -1.01 -0.26
N ASP A 105 -22.45 -0.80 -1.55
CA ASP A 105 -23.47 -0.90 -2.59
C ASP A 105 -24.04 -2.32 -2.69
N LEU A 106 -23.18 -3.33 -2.63
CA LEU A 106 -23.60 -4.74 -2.59
C LEU A 106 -24.42 -5.06 -1.33
N SER A 107 -24.08 -4.47 -0.18
CA SER A 107 -24.85 -4.62 1.06
C SER A 107 -26.26 -4.02 0.94
N LEU A 108 -26.38 -2.82 0.38
CA LEU A 108 -27.66 -2.17 0.12
C LEU A 108 -28.50 -3.00 -0.85
N LYS A 109 -27.90 -3.45 -1.95
CA LYS A 109 -28.56 -4.28 -2.96
C LYS A 109 -29.07 -5.60 -2.36
N SER A 110 -28.24 -6.26 -1.54
CA SER A 110 -28.62 -7.48 -0.80
C SER A 110 -29.89 -7.27 0.03
N LYS A 111 -29.99 -6.14 0.73
CA LYS A 111 -31.14 -5.82 1.59
C LYS A 111 -32.43 -5.55 0.82
N PHE A 112 -32.35 -4.90 -0.34
CA PHE A 112 -33.55 -4.55 -1.13
C PHE A 112 -33.99 -5.65 -2.10
N HIS A 113 -33.03 -6.37 -2.70
CA HIS A 113 -33.27 -7.33 -3.77
C HIS A 113 -32.98 -8.78 -3.38
N GLY A 114 -32.50 -9.01 -2.15
CA GLY A 114 -32.14 -10.33 -1.65
C GLY A 114 -30.78 -10.82 -2.16
N LEU A 115 -30.31 -11.93 -1.59
CA LEU A 115 -28.95 -12.45 -1.82
C LEU A 115 -28.70 -12.94 -3.26
N LEU A 116 -29.73 -13.48 -3.92
CA LEU A 116 -29.62 -13.93 -5.32
C LEU A 116 -29.29 -12.79 -6.28
N SER A 117 -29.61 -11.55 -5.91
CA SER A 117 -29.31 -10.37 -6.76
C SER A 117 -27.80 -10.10 -6.91
N LEU A 118 -26.97 -10.64 -6.01
CA LEU A 118 -25.51 -10.49 -6.06
C LEU A 118 -24.83 -11.44 -7.05
N GLU A 119 -25.52 -12.46 -7.56
CA GLU A 119 -24.96 -13.39 -8.55
C GLU A 119 -24.58 -12.66 -9.84
N ALA A 120 -25.44 -11.75 -10.29
CA ALA A 120 -25.20 -10.91 -11.47
C ALA A 120 -23.96 -10.02 -11.30
N ASP A 121 -23.80 -9.39 -10.13
CA ASP A 121 -22.65 -8.52 -9.84
C ASP A 121 -21.35 -9.33 -9.71
N GLY A 122 -21.45 -10.55 -9.17
CA GLY A 122 -20.35 -11.51 -9.15
C GLY A 122 -19.88 -11.92 -10.55
N ALA A 123 -20.77 -11.94 -11.55
CA ALA A 123 -20.40 -12.23 -12.93
C ALA A 123 -19.70 -11.05 -13.63
N GLU A 124 -20.04 -9.82 -13.25
CA GLU A 124 -19.50 -8.58 -13.85
C GLU A 124 -18.20 -8.10 -13.21
N THR A 125 -17.90 -8.51 -11.97
CA THR A 125 -16.68 -8.04 -11.29
C THR A 125 -15.39 -8.55 -11.96
N THR A 126 -14.42 -7.65 -12.09
CA THR A 126 -13.07 -7.97 -12.57
C THR A 126 -12.20 -8.62 -11.48
N VAL A 127 -12.64 -8.58 -10.22
CA VAL A 127 -11.91 -9.11 -9.07
C VAL A 127 -12.35 -10.55 -8.81
N ILE A 128 -11.54 -11.50 -9.28
CA ILE A 128 -11.81 -12.95 -9.15
C ILE A 128 -12.11 -13.37 -7.70
N PHE A 129 -11.42 -12.78 -6.73
CA PHE A 129 -11.61 -13.08 -5.31
C PHE A 129 -13.00 -12.63 -4.80
N LEU A 130 -13.49 -11.45 -5.24
CA LEU A 130 -14.82 -10.97 -4.90
C LEU A 130 -15.91 -11.85 -5.51
N ARG A 131 -15.77 -12.21 -6.79
CA ARG A 131 -16.68 -13.14 -7.46
C ARG A 131 -16.85 -14.46 -6.69
N ARG A 132 -15.72 -15.01 -6.23
CA ARG A 132 -15.70 -16.28 -5.50
C ARG A 132 -16.31 -16.15 -4.11
N ALA A 133 -16.03 -15.07 -3.39
CA ALA A 133 -16.65 -14.78 -2.10
C ALA A 133 -18.17 -14.60 -2.22
N LEU A 134 -18.65 -13.85 -3.22
CA LEU A 134 -20.09 -13.71 -3.51
C LEU A 134 -20.73 -15.05 -3.88
N GLY A 135 -20.04 -15.90 -4.63
CA GLY A 135 -20.51 -17.27 -4.93
C GLY A 135 -20.78 -18.08 -3.67
N PHE A 136 -19.83 -18.14 -2.73
CA PHE A 136 -20.04 -18.84 -1.45
C PHE A 136 -21.20 -18.27 -0.64
N LEU A 137 -21.41 -16.96 -0.73
CA LEU A 137 -22.52 -16.31 -0.05
C LEU A 137 -23.86 -16.71 -0.67
N VAL A 138 -24.01 -16.63 -2.00
CA VAL A 138 -25.22 -17.03 -2.74
C VAL A 138 -25.53 -18.52 -2.56
N ASP A 139 -24.51 -19.37 -2.55
CA ASP A 139 -24.63 -20.82 -2.33
C ASP A 139 -25.02 -21.18 -0.87
N GLY A 140 -25.06 -20.20 0.04
CA GLY A 140 -25.52 -20.39 1.42
C GLY A 140 -24.52 -21.09 2.33
N TYR A 141 -23.20 -20.96 2.07
CA TYR A 141 -22.18 -21.50 2.96
C TYR A 141 -22.24 -20.81 4.34
N PRO A 142 -22.06 -21.55 5.45
CA PRO A 142 -22.02 -20.94 6.77
C PRO A 142 -20.77 -20.05 6.91
N GLU A 143 -20.88 -18.97 7.69
CA GLU A 143 -19.81 -17.97 7.86
C GLU A 143 -18.45 -18.60 8.20
N SER A 144 -18.43 -19.58 9.11
CA SER A 144 -17.20 -20.24 9.55
C SER A 144 -16.47 -20.93 8.39
N GLN A 145 -17.20 -21.65 7.53
CA GLN A 145 -16.63 -22.34 6.38
C GLN A 145 -16.18 -21.35 5.31
N MET A 146 -16.96 -20.31 5.05
CA MET A 146 -16.59 -19.26 4.09
C MET A 146 -15.30 -18.56 4.51
N ARG A 147 -15.21 -18.18 5.79
CA ARG A 147 -14.02 -17.57 6.39
C ARG A 147 -12.81 -18.50 6.30
N GLU A 148 -12.97 -19.78 6.60
CA GLU A 148 -11.89 -20.77 6.49
C GLU A 148 -11.38 -20.90 5.04
N LEU A 149 -12.29 -21.03 4.08
CA LEU A 149 -11.95 -21.22 2.66
C LEU A 149 -11.28 -19.99 2.05
N LEU A 150 -11.81 -18.79 2.33
CA LEU A 150 -11.24 -17.53 1.85
C LEU A 150 -9.88 -17.22 2.51
N ASN A 151 -9.73 -17.45 3.82
CA ASN A 151 -8.42 -17.30 4.48
C ASN A 151 -7.40 -18.30 3.93
N THR A 152 -7.80 -19.54 3.69
CA THR A 152 -6.94 -20.56 3.10
C THR A 152 -6.44 -20.12 1.73
N GLU A 153 -7.33 -19.58 0.88
CA GLU A 153 -6.96 -19.02 -0.41
C GLU A 153 -5.98 -17.86 -0.30
N MET A 154 -6.20 -16.93 0.63
CA MET A 154 -5.29 -15.81 0.90
C MET A 154 -3.90 -16.30 1.36
N VAL A 155 -3.85 -17.32 2.22
CA VAL A 155 -2.59 -17.93 2.67
C VAL A 155 -1.82 -18.53 1.50
N PHE A 156 -2.46 -19.35 0.67
CA PHE A 156 -1.81 -19.93 -0.51
C PHE A 156 -1.48 -18.90 -1.59
N PHE A 157 -2.25 -17.82 -1.68
CA PHE A 157 -1.91 -16.68 -2.52
C PHE A 157 -0.61 -16.01 -2.06
N ARG A 158 -0.49 -15.72 -0.76
CA ARG A 158 0.72 -15.16 -0.15
C ARG A 158 1.92 -16.07 -0.35
N LEU A 159 1.80 -17.36 -0.01
CA LEU A 159 2.89 -18.33 -0.16
C LEU A 159 3.45 -18.36 -1.59
N ARG A 160 2.56 -18.35 -2.60
CA ARG A 160 2.97 -18.31 -4.02
C ARG A 160 3.70 -17.02 -4.39
N ARG A 161 3.35 -15.88 -3.79
CA ARG A 161 4.01 -14.58 -4.04
C ARG A 161 5.34 -14.46 -3.29
N ASP A 162 5.40 -14.90 -2.04
CA ASP A 162 6.62 -14.96 -1.23
C ASP A 162 7.68 -15.86 -1.90
N GLU A 163 7.23 -16.95 -2.53
CA GLU A 163 8.07 -17.83 -3.34
C GLU A 163 8.70 -17.14 -4.56
N ILE A 164 8.02 -16.17 -5.16
CA ILE A 164 8.52 -15.38 -6.29
C ILE A 164 9.48 -14.30 -5.79
N GLU A 165 9.12 -13.63 -4.69
CA GLU A 165 9.99 -12.66 -4.00
C GLU A 165 11.32 -13.31 -3.61
N ARG A 166 11.28 -14.53 -3.05
CA ARG A 166 12.47 -15.27 -2.63
C ARG A 166 13.46 -15.50 -3.77
N VAL A 167 12.98 -15.71 -5.00
CA VAL A 167 13.86 -15.83 -6.17
C VAL A 167 14.61 -14.53 -6.41
N LEU A 168 13.93 -13.39 -6.39
CA LEU A 168 14.56 -12.07 -6.59
C LEU A 168 15.59 -11.77 -5.49
N ILE A 169 15.27 -12.08 -4.23
CA ILE A 169 16.22 -11.91 -3.11
C ILE A 169 17.46 -12.79 -3.33
N ALA A 170 17.28 -14.06 -3.68
CA ALA A 170 18.41 -14.96 -3.95
C ALA A 170 19.30 -14.48 -5.11
N LEU A 171 18.70 -13.97 -6.20
CA LEU A 171 19.46 -13.38 -7.31
C LEU A 171 20.25 -12.15 -6.85
N ALA A 172 19.69 -11.36 -5.95
CA ALA A 172 20.37 -10.24 -5.36
C ALA A 172 21.55 -10.68 -4.48
N ASP A 173 21.39 -11.73 -3.69
CA ASP A 173 22.45 -12.27 -2.84
C ASP A 173 23.60 -12.87 -3.67
N PHE A 174 23.29 -13.49 -4.81
CA PHE A 174 24.30 -14.03 -5.73
C PHE A 174 25.10 -12.93 -6.42
N SER A 175 24.50 -11.77 -6.67
CA SER A 175 25.10 -10.72 -7.52
C SER A 175 26.45 -10.18 -6.99
N PRO A 176 26.59 -9.78 -5.71
CA PRO A 176 27.87 -9.33 -5.16
C PRO A 176 28.90 -10.46 -5.08
N SER A 177 28.47 -11.68 -4.75
CA SER A 177 29.37 -12.83 -4.66
C SER A 177 30.02 -13.13 -6.01
N PHE A 178 29.27 -13.09 -7.12
CA PHE A 178 29.87 -13.23 -8.46
C PHE A 178 30.70 -12.00 -8.87
N GLY A 179 30.41 -10.81 -8.34
CA GLY A 179 31.27 -9.64 -8.47
C GLY A 179 32.65 -9.83 -7.82
N LEU A 180 32.69 -10.47 -6.64
CA LEU A 180 33.92 -10.87 -5.98
C LEU A 180 34.68 -11.93 -6.79
N VAL A 181 33.99 -12.92 -7.36
CA VAL A 181 34.60 -13.90 -8.27
C VAL A 181 35.24 -13.21 -9.48
N GLY A 182 34.54 -12.26 -10.12
CA GLY A 182 35.10 -11.48 -11.21
C GLY A 182 36.34 -10.66 -10.82
N SER A 183 36.39 -10.19 -9.57
CA SER A 183 37.57 -9.52 -9.02
C SER A 183 38.76 -10.45 -8.89
N VAL A 184 38.53 -11.67 -8.38
CA VAL A 184 39.55 -12.71 -8.30
C VAL A 184 40.06 -13.07 -9.70
N VAL A 185 39.18 -13.22 -10.69
CA VAL A 185 39.56 -13.51 -12.09
C VAL A 185 40.43 -12.40 -12.67
N GLY A 186 40.06 -11.13 -12.46
CA GLY A 186 40.86 -10.00 -12.94
C GLY A 186 42.21 -9.87 -12.24
N LEU A 187 42.29 -10.17 -10.93
CA LEU A 187 43.54 -10.23 -10.18
C LEU A 187 44.46 -11.37 -10.67
N ILE A 188 43.91 -12.56 -10.94
CA ILE A 188 44.69 -13.68 -11.54
C ILE A 188 45.25 -13.25 -12.89
N GLY A 189 44.44 -12.60 -13.73
CA GLY A 189 44.89 -12.07 -15.02
C GLY A 189 45.98 -11.00 -14.89
N MET A 190 45.90 -10.15 -13.88
CA MET A 190 46.94 -9.16 -13.56
C MET A 190 48.26 -9.84 -13.16
N LEU A 191 48.20 -10.85 -12.29
CA LEU A 191 49.39 -11.60 -11.86
C LEU A 191 50.03 -12.39 -13.01
N ALA A 192 49.21 -12.95 -13.92
CA ALA A 192 49.69 -13.64 -15.11
C ALA A 192 50.41 -12.70 -16.10
N GLY A 193 50.08 -11.41 -16.09
CA GLY A 193 50.68 -10.37 -16.91
C GLY A 193 51.87 -9.65 -16.27
N ILE A 194 52.43 -10.15 -15.17
CA ILE A 194 53.59 -9.53 -14.50
C ILE A 194 54.74 -9.40 -15.50
N GLY A 195 55.14 -8.16 -15.76
CA GLY A 195 56.18 -7.80 -16.75
C GLY A 195 55.66 -7.17 -18.03
N ASP A 196 54.35 -7.25 -18.31
CA ASP A 196 53.70 -6.57 -19.44
C ASP A 196 52.61 -5.60 -18.93
N THR A 197 52.94 -4.31 -18.94
CA THR A 197 52.04 -3.23 -18.54
C THR A 197 50.75 -3.21 -19.36
N ALA A 198 50.76 -3.62 -20.64
CA ALA A 198 49.58 -3.62 -21.47
C ALA A 198 48.54 -4.68 -21.04
N ILE A 199 49.00 -5.86 -20.58
CA ILE A 199 48.11 -6.91 -20.05
C ILE A 199 47.50 -6.45 -18.73
N ILE A 200 48.32 -5.89 -17.84
CA ILE A 200 47.88 -5.37 -16.53
C ILE A 200 46.79 -4.30 -16.70
N LEU A 201 47.00 -3.34 -17.62
CA LEU A 201 46.01 -2.28 -17.89
C LEU A 201 44.68 -2.82 -18.46
N LYS A 202 44.68 -4.00 -19.10
CA LYS A 202 43.46 -4.63 -19.62
C LYS A 202 42.71 -5.44 -18.56
N THR A 203 43.41 -6.03 -17.58
CA THR A 203 42.82 -6.94 -16.59
C THR A 203 42.31 -6.24 -15.33
N ILE A 204 42.95 -5.14 -14.89
CA ILE A 204 42.51 -4.36 -13.73
C ILE A 204 41.06 -3.84 -13.87
N PRO A 205 40.65 -3.24 -15.00
CA PRO A 205 39.27 -2.79 -15.17
C PRO A 205 38.26 -3.92 -15.04
N VAL A 206 38.57 -5.14 -15.50
CA VAL A 206 37.69 -6.32 -15.36
C VAL A 206 37.43 -6.59 -13.87
N ALA A 207 38.46 -6.58 -13.02
CA ALA A 207 38.29 -6.82 -11.60
C ALA A 207 37.39 -5.77 -10.93
N LEU A 208 37.70 -4.48 -11.15
CA LEU A 208 37.00 -3.38 -10.48
C LEU A 208 35.55 -3.22 -10.97
N THR A 209 35.33 -3.31 -12.28
CA THR A 209 33.98 -3.21 -12.86
C THR A 209 33.11 -4.40 -12.48
N SER A 210 33.69 -5.59 -12.27
CA SER A 210 32.92 -6.76 -11.83
C SER A 210 32.31 -6.54 -10.44
N THR A 211 33.08 -6.07 -9.46
CA THR A 211 32.52 -5.75 -8.14
C THR A 211 31.45 -4.67 -8.23
N LEU A 212 31.70 -3.62 -9.03
CA LEU A 212 30.75 -2.53 -9.25
C LEU A 212 29.42 -3.06 -9.80
N TYR A 213 29.45 -3.89 -10.85
CA TYR A 213 28.25 -4.47 -11.44
C TYR A 213 27.50 -5.36 -10.47
N GLY A 214 28.20 -6.22 -9.71
CA GLY A 214 27.55 -7.11 -8.75
C GLY A 214 26.73 -6.34 -7.70
N ILE A 215 27.31 -5.25 -7.18
CA ILE A 215 26.63 -4.38 -6.19
C ILE A 215 25.46 -3.64 -6.83
N ILE A 216 25.63 -3.12 -8.05
CA ILE A 216 24.56 -2.43 -8.79
C ILE A 216 23.41 -3.39 -9.07
N PHE A 217 23.66 -4.59 -9.61
CA PHE A 217 22.59 -5.55 -9.89
C PHE A 217 21.83 -5.95 -8.62
N ALA A 218 22.54 -6.20 -7.51
CA ALA A 218 21.91 -6.54 -6.24
C ALA A 218 20.99 -5.43 -5.74
N ASN A 219 21.53 -4.23 -5.55
CA ASN A 219 20.89 -3.15 -4.82
C ASN A 219 19.98 -2.29 -5.69
N PHE A 220 20.23 -2.24 -6.99
CA PHE A 220 19.49 -1.37 -7.92
C PHE A 220 18.43 -2.12 -8.72
N VAL A 221 18.67 -3.41 -8.99
CA VAL A 221 17.74 -4.22 -9.79
C VAL A 221 16.97 -5.16 -8.87
N PHE A 222 17.62 -6.15 -8.28
CA PHE A 222 16.90 -7.25 -7.64
C PHE A 222 16.22 -6.89 -6.32
N LEU A 223 16.89 -6.18 -5.40
CA LEU A 223 16.31 -5.75 -4.11
C LEU A 223 15.07 -4.85 -4.28
N PRO A 224 15.12 -3.76 -5.07
CA PRO A 224 13.97 -2.89 -5.26
C PRO A 224 12.80 -3.61 -5.93
N LEU A 225 13.07 -4.51 -6.88
CA LEU A 225 12.03 -5.33 -7.52
C LEU A 225 11.37 -6.28 -6.52
N ALA A 226 12.14 -6.91 -5.63
CA ALA A 226 11.61 -7.76 -4.57
C ALA A 226 10.72 -6.94 -3.60
N ALA A 227 11.21 -5.78 -3.14
CA ALA A 227 10.46 -4.89 -2.26
C ALA A 227 9.16 -4.38 -2.89
N HIS A 228 9.20 -4.02 -4.18
CA HIS A 228 8.01 -3.62 -4.93
C HIS A 228 6.97 -4.73 -5.01
N LEU A 229 7.40 -5.96 -5.31
CA LEU A 229 6.50 -7.11 -5.41
C LEU A 229 5.87 -7.44 -4.05
N ARG A 230 6.64 -7.33 -2.97
CA ARG A 230 6.14 -7.53 -1.60
C ARG A 230 5.07 -6.49 -1.23
N GLU A 231 5.33 -5.22 -1.52
CA GLU A 231 4.37 -4.13 -1.27
C GLU A 231 3.07 -4.37 -2.05
N LEU A 232 3.16 -4.73 -3.34
CA LEU A 232 1.98 -5.04 -4.14
C LEU A 232 1.21 -6.25 -3.60
N THR A 233 1.92 -7.29 -3.15
CA THR A 233 1.32 -8.48 -2.54
C THR A 233 0.57 -8.12 -1.27
N ASN A 234 1.14 -7.28 -0.41
CA ASN A 234 0.49 -6.82 0.82
C ASN A 234 -0.77 -5.99 0.52
N ARG A 235 -0.74 -5.14 -0.50
CA ARG A 235 -1.92 -4.41 -0.96
C ARG A 235 -3.02 -5.33 -1.48
N GLU A 236 -2.67 -6.31 -2.32
CA GLU A 236 -3.65 -7.30 -2.81
C GLU A 236 -4.24 -8.13 -1.66
N LEU A 237 -3.44 -8.52 -0.67
CA LEU A 237 -3.90 -9.22 0.53
C LEU A 237 -4.83 -8.35 1.40
N LEU A 238 -4.55 -7.05 1.54
CA LEU A 238 -5.43 -6.12 2.26
C LEU A 238 -6.79 -6.02 1.57
N LEU A 239 -6.82 -5.87 0.24
CA LEU A 239 -8.06 -5.85 -0.55
C LEU A 239 -8.85 -7.17 -0.37
N GLN A 240 -8.18 -8.31 -0.45
CA GLN A 240 -8.80 -9.61 -0.21
C GLN A 240 -9.36 -9.72 1.22
N LYS A 241 -8.65 -9.21 2.22
CA LYS A 241 -9.11 -9.18 3.61
C LYS A 241 -10.37 -8.35 3.77
N MET A 242 -10.41 -7.14 3.20
CA MET A 242 -11.59 -6.27 3.22
C MET A 242 -12.79 -6.91 2.51
N ILE A 243 -12.55 -7.53 1.34
CA ILE A 243 -13.59 -8.27 0.61
C ILE A 243 -14.15 -9.41 1.46
N MET A 244 -13.29 -10.20 2.09
CA MET A 244 -13.75 -11.32 2.93
C MET A 244 -14.60 -10.83 4.10
N GLU A 245 -14.13 -9.84 4.88
CA GLU A 245 -14.91 -9.32 6.01
C GLU A 245 -16.20 -8.65 5.54
N GLY A 246 -16.16 -7.94 4.40
CA GLY A 246 -17.32 -7.28 3.83
C GLY A 246 -18.40 -8.26 3.37
N VAL A 247 -18.03 -9.28 2.61
CA VAL A 247 -18.98 -10.31 2.13
C VAL A 247 -19.58 -11.10 3.29
N ILE A 248 -18.77 -11.44 4.30
CA ILE A 248 -19.27 -12.10 5.51
C ILE A 248 -20.29 -11.20 6.23
N ALA A 249 -19.99 -9.91 6.41
CA ALA A 249 -20.89 -8.98 7.07
C ALA A 249 -22.19 -8.74 6.27
N ILE A 250 -22.14 -8.79 4.93
CA ILE A 250 -23.35 -8.79 4.09
C ILE A 250 -24.21 -10.03 4.37
N GLY A 251 -23.59 -11.21 4.50
CA GLY A 251 -24.30 -12.45 4.81
C GLY A 251 -24.91 -12.49 6.21
N SER A 252 -24.28 -11.82 7.19
CA SER A 252 -24.80 -11.66 8.55
C SER A 252 -25.79 -10.51 8.71
N ASP A 253 -26.26 -9.95 7.59
CA ASP A 253 -27.32 -8.93 7.51
C ASP A 253 -27.00 -7.63 8.27
N LEU A 254 -25.71 -7.30 8.40
CA LEU A 254 -25.24 -6.12 9.13
C LEU A 254 -25.80 -4.83 8.49
N HIS A 255 -26.05 -3.80 9.31
CA HIS A 255 -26.52 -2.51 8.79
C HIS A 255 -25.41 -1.86 7.93
N PRO A 256 -25.70 -1.37 6.70
CA PRO A 256 -24.66 -0.88 5.77
C PRO A 256 -23.74 0.19 6.35
N ARG A 257 -24.28 1.05 7.22
CA ARG A 257 -23.50 2.06 7.96
C ARG A 257 -22.45 1.47 8.92
N ILE A 258 -22.78 0.38 9.61
CA ILE A 258 -21.84 -0.30 10.52
C ILE A 258 -20.79 -1.04 9.68
N LEU A 259 -21.20 -1.61 8.54
CA LEU A 259 -20.30 -2.24 7.59
C LEU A 259 -19.28 -1.22 7.05
N GLU A 260 -19.75 -0.03 6.66
CA GLU A 260 -18.90 1.07 6.19
C GLU A 260 -17.88 1.48 7.26
N GLU A 261 -18.30 1.66 8.51
CA GLU A 261 -17.40 1.98 9.63
C GLU A 261 -16.36 0.87 9.87
N GLN A 262 -16.78 -0.39 9.81
CA GLN A 262 -15.89 -1.55 9.93
C GLN A 262 -14.88 -1.61 8.78
N LEU A 263 -15.30 -1.37 7.54
CA LEU A 263 -14.42 -1.37 6.37
C LEU A 263 -13.47 -0.17 6.35
N LYS A 264 -13.94 1.02 6.76
CA LYS A 264 -13.09 2.21 6.95
C LYS A 264 -12.01 1.98 8.01
N SER A 265 -12.24 1.07 8.97
CA SER A 265 -11.21 0.69 9.95
C SER A 265 -10.01 -0.06 9.35
N PHE A 266 -10.08 -0.51 8.08
CA PHE A 266 -8.94 -1.07 7.34
C PHE A 266 -8.11 0.00 6.62
N LEU A 267 -8.67 1.20 6.40
CA LEU A 267 -7.99 2.29 5.72
C LEU A 267 -6.97 2.96 6.66
N THR A 268 -5.93 3.60 6.10
CA THR A 268 -5.00 4.41 6.90
C THR A 268 -5.75 5.62 7.47
N PRO A 269 -5.47 6.11 8.69
CA PRO A 269 -6.17 7.29 9.25
C PRO A 269 -6.20 8.50 8.32
N SER A 270 -5.13 8.73 7.55
CA SER A 270 -5.07 9.79 6.53
C SER A 270 -6.04 9.60 5.35
N SER A 271 -6.49 8.37 5.11
CA SER A 271 -7.54 8.03 4.13
C SER A 271 -8.93 7.96 4.74
N ARG A 272 -9.04 7.88 6.08
CA ARG A 272 -10.34 7.82 6.78
C ARG A 272 -11.04 9.17 6.83
N ASP A 273 -10.32 10.27 6.57
CA ASP A 273 -10.78 11.61 6.92
C ASP A 273 -10.39 12.69 5.90
N VAL A 274 -11.31 13.00 4.99
CA VAL A 274 -11.60 14.40 4.62
C VAL A 274 -13.12 14.59 4.57
N LYS A 275 -13.81 14.27 5.66
CA LYS A 275 -15.04 14.96 6.07
C LYS A 275 -15.05 15.05 7.59
N LEU A 276 -14.02 15.70 8.15
CA LEU A 276 -14.18 16.39 9.43
C LEU A 276 -15.36 17.34 9.23
N VAL A 277 -16.53 16.92 9.70
CA VAL A 277 -17.70 17.79 9.80
C VAL A 277 -17.26 18.91 10.74
N SER A 278 -16.84 20.03 10.15
CA SER A 278 -16.49 21.25 10.88
C SER A 278 -17.62 21.53 11.86
N ILE A 279 -17.28 21.90 13.09
CA ILE A 279 -18.24 22.18 14.17
C ILE A 279 -19.36 23.14 13.70
N GLU A 280 -19.11 23.98 12.69
CA GLU A 280 -20.10 24.71 11.88
C GLU A 280 -21.34 23.92 11.41
N ARG A 281 -21.21 22.66 10.96
CA ARG A 281 -22.37 21.86 10.50
C ARG A 281 -23.21 21.30 11.65
N ILE A 282 -22.61 21.12 12.83
CA ILE A 282 -23.35 20.77 14.05
C ILE A 282 -24.15 22.00 14.51
N ARG A 283 -23.57 23.20 14.40
CA ARG A 283 -24.23 24.49 14.69
C ARG A 283 -25.48 24.72 13.84
N GLU A 284 -25.39 24.41 12.55
CA GLU A 284 -26.48 24.63 11.58
C GLU A 284 -27.62 23.60 11.73
N LYS A 285 -27.28 22.34 12.07
CA LYS A 285 -28.26 21.25 12.21
C LYS A 285 -29.12 21.34 13.49
N PHE A 286 -28.63 22.02 14.52
CA PHE A 286 -29.32 22.13 15.82
C PHE A 286 -29.86 23.53 16.14
N GLN A 287 -29.76 24.51 15.22
CA GLN A 287 -30.26 25.89 15.40
C GLN A 287 -30.00 26.49 16.80
N ILE A 288 -28.83 26.24 17.38
CA ILE A 288 -28.51 26.78 18.71
C ILE A 288 -28.26 28.28 18.55
N GLN A 289 -29.18 29.11 19.02
CA GLN A 289 -28.99 30.56 19.02
C GLN A 289 -27.90 30.93 20.04
N PRO A 290 -27.10 31.99 19.79
CA PRO A 290 -26.07 32.46 20.73
C PRO A 290 -26.62 32.73 22.14
N SER A 291 -27.92 33.03 22.25
CA SER A 291 -28.63 33.29 23.50
C SER A 291 -28.80 32.08 24.41
N ASP A 292 -28.72 30.86 23.90
CA ASP A 292 -28.93 29.66 24.70
C ASP A 292 -27.65 29.25 25.44
N MET A 293 -26.50 29.65 24.91
CA MET A 293 -25.20 29.40 25.54
C MET A 293 -24.89 30.43 26.64
N SER A 294 -25.36 31.69 26.52
CA SER A 294 -25.28 32.65 27.63
C SER A 294 -26.21 32.26 28.78
N ARG A 295 -27.38 31.68 28.49
CA ARG A 295 -28.30 31.17 29.52
C ARG A 295 -27.78 29.89 30.20
N MET A 296 -27.10 29.03 29.46
CA MET A 296 -26.43 27.85 30.05
C MET A 296 -25.15 28.23 30.79
N ALA A 297 -24.39 29.23 30.34
CA ALA A 297 -23.25 29.78 31.07
C ALA A 297 -23.71 30.46 32.38
N ASP A 298 -24.73 31.32 32.32
CA ASP A 298 -25.32 31.97 33.51
C ASP A 298 -25.92 30.95 34.48
N ALA A 299 -26.59 29.89 33.99
CA ALA A 299 -27.15 28.85 34.85
C ALA A 299 -26.07 27.94 35.47
N THR A 300 -24.92 27.80 34.80
CA THR A 300 -23.78 27.04 35.34
C THR A 300 -23.05 27.88 36.38
N GLU A 301 -22.82 29.18 36.11
CA GLU A 301 -22.22 30.13 37.07
C GLU A 301 -23.10 30.33 38.30
N SER A 302 -24.42 30.49 38.15
CA SER A 302 -25.34 30.62 39.30
C SER A 302 -25.40 29.35 40.15
N SER A 303 -25.31 28.16 39.53
CA SER A 303 -25.30 26.88 40.25
C SER A 303 -23.98 26.61 40.98
N SER A 304 -22.86 27.13 40.45
CA SER A 304 -21.55 27.08 41.12
C SER A 304 -21.48 28.07 42.28
N GLU A 305 -22.04 29.28 42.15
CA GLU A 305 -22.08 30.27 43.23
C GLU A 305 -23.03 29.84 44.37
N GLU A 306 -24.17 29.21 44.08
CA GLU A 306 -25.04 28.62 45.11
C GLU A 306 -24.38 27.43 45.82
N SER A 307 -23.62 26.60 45.09
CA SER A 307 -22.90 25.45 45.65
C SER A 307 -21.72 25.88 46.52
N GLU A 308 -20.94 26.89 46.10
CA GLU A 308 -19.86 27.48 46.91
C GLU A 308 -20.42 28.24 48.13
N GLY A 309 -21.54 28.95 47.98
CA GLY A 309 -22.22 29.63 49.08
C GLY A 309 -22.80 28.68 50.15
N MET A 310 -23.31 27.51 49.75
CA MET A 310 -23.75 26.46 50.68
C MET A 310 -22.57 25.77 51.39
N MET A 311 -21.48 25.50 50.67
CA MET A 311 -20.25 24.93 51.25
C MET A 311 -19.62 25.86 52.29
N LEU A 312 -19.57 27.17 52.03
CA LEU A 312 -19.04 28.16 52.97
C LEU A 312 -19.93 28.35 54.21
N LYS A 313 -21.26 28.24 54.08
CA LYS A 313 -22.18 28.25 55.25
C LYS A 313 -22.07 26.99 56.12
N GLN A 314 -21.85 25.81 55.52
CA GLN A 314 -21.60 24.59 56.29
C GLN A 314 -20.24 24.63 57.01
N HIS A 315 -19.21 25.20 56.38
CA HIS A 315 -17.89 25.28 57.01
C HIS A 315 -17.80 26.32 58.13
N LYS A 316 -18.58 27.42 58.05
CA LYS A 316 -18.66 28.45 59.10
C LYS A 316 -19.57 28.06 60.27
N GLY A 317 -20.61 27.24 60.02
CA GLY A 317 -21.47 26.68 61.08
C GLY A 317 -20.85 25.55 61.90
N ALA A 318 -19.76 24.95 61.44
CA ALA A 318 -19.01 23.90 62.16
C ALA A 318 -17.79 24.42 62.94
N ALA A 319 -17.39 25.69 62.73
CA ALA A 319 -16.25 26.32 63.43
C ALA A 319 -16.66 27.11 64.68
N ASP A 320 -17.95 27.45 64.84
CA ASP A 320 -18.48 28.21 65.99
C ASP A 320 -19.07 27.32 67.11
N THR A 321 -19.01 25.99 66.99
CA THR A 321 -19.57 25.05 67.99
C THR A 321 -18.54 24.32 68.86
N ASP A 322 -17.25 24.58 68.70
CA ASP A 322 -16.17 23.93 69.50
C ASP A 322 -15.46 24.89 70.48
N GLY A 323 -16.12 26.00 70.81
CA GLY A 323 -15.59 27.06 71.67
C GLY A 323 -16.53 27.49 72.81
N ASN A 324 -17.35 26.60 73.37
CA ASN A 324 -18.04 26.87 74.66
C ASN A 324 -18.67 25.62 75.29
N ASN A 325 -17.91 24.83 76.05
CA ASN A 325 -18.38 24.25 77.31
C ASN A 325 -17.25 23.55 78.08
N HIS A 326 -17.38 23.63 79.41
CA HIS A 326 -16.52 23.15 80.49
C HIS A 326 -15.94 21.74 80.36
#